data_AF-A0A4W5QZE9-F1
#
_entry.id   AF-A0A4W5QZE9-F1
#
_cell.length_a   1.000
_cell.length_b   1.000
_cell.length_c   1.000
_cell.angle_alpha   90.00
_cell.angle_beta   90.00
_cell.angle_gamma   90.00
#
_symmetry.space_group_name_H-M   'P 1'
#
loop_
_entity.id
_entity.type
_entity.pdbx_description
1 polymer ?
#
loop_
_entity_poly.entity_id
_entity_poly.type
_entity_poly.pdbx_seq_one_letter_code
_entity_poly.pdbx_strand_id
1 'polypeptide(L)'
;MRKAVEQLDLLRAVEKKDEQVTLTPLGKKMASFPLEPRYAKTILLSPDFQCSEEVLTIVSLLSVDTVLYNPPCTPRGVSYHTQEVHHQQGRSLDPAQHLQNLQESERQQGVVSGELCQQQEHEHG
;
A
#
# COMPACT_ATOMS: atom_id res chain seq x y z
N MET A 1 17.15 4.61 -27.24
CA MET A 1 17.00 3.26 -27.83
C MET A 1 17.88 2.19 -27.14
N ARG A 2 19.19 2.38 -26.95
CA ARG A 2 20.09 1.32 -26.42
C ARG A 2 19.73 0.79 -25.01
N LYS A 3 19.30 1.66 -24.09
CA LYS A 3 18.93 1.27 -22.72
C LYS A 3 17.81 0.22 -22.64
N ALA A 4 16.81 0.30 -23.52
CA ALA A 4 15.70 -0.65 -23.54
C ALA A 4 16.17 -2.05 -23.97
N VAL A 5 17.03 -2.11 -24.99
CA VAL A 5 17.60 -3.37 -25.49
C VAL A 5 18.52 -4.02 -24.44
N GLU A 6 19.28 -3.23 -23.69
CA GLU A 6 20.11 -3.73 -22.58
C GLU A 6 19.26 -4.35 -21.47
N GLN A 7 18.14 -3.72 -21.08
CA GLN A 7 17.25 -4.28 -20.07
C GLN A 7 16.58 -5.57 -20.54
N LEU A 8 16.14 -5.64 -21.80
CA LEU A 8 15.57 -6.85 -22.37
C LEU A 8 16.59 -7.99 -22.49
N ASP A 9 17.86 -7.66 -22.71
CA ASP A 9 18.97 -8.62 -22.75
C ASP A 9 19.20 -9.26 -21.37
N LEU A 10 19.21 -8.46 -20.31
CA LEU A 10 19.26 -8.94 -18.92
C LEU A 10 18.09 -9.88 -18.59
N LEU A 11 16.92 -9.61 -19.16
CA LEU A 11 15.73 -10.45 -19.00
C LEU A 11 15.73 -11.66 -19.94
N ARG A 12 16.74 -11.85 -20.79
CA ARG A 12 16.82 -12.90 -21.82
C ARG A 12 15.63 -12.89 -22.79
N ALA A 13 15.07 -11.70 -23.01
CA ALA A 13 13.94 -11.48 -23.92
C ALA A 13 14.39 -11.22 -25.37
N VAL A 14 15.68 -10.92 -25.58
CA VAL A 14 16.27 -10.67 -26.91
C VAL A 14 17.54 -11.50 -27.11
N GLU A 15 17.81 -11.81 -28.37
CA GLU A 15 19.06 -12.36 -28.86
C GLU A 15 19.73 -11.35 -29.78
N LYS A 16 21.06 -11.24 -29.68
CA LYS A 16 21.89 -10.36 -30.50
C LYS A 16 22.81 -11.20 -31.36
N LYS A 17 22.66 -11.09 -32.68
CA LYS A 17 23.53 -11.77 -33.65
C LYS A 17 23.77 -10.83 -34.82
N ASP A 18 25.03 -10.69 -35.24
CA ASP A 18 25.43 -9.92 -36.44
C ASP A 18 24.75 -8.52 -36.50
N GLU A 19 24.87 -7.75 -35.41
CA GLU A 19 24.28 -6.40 -35.21
C GLU A 19 22.74 -6.32 -35.24
N GLN A 20 22.05 -7.44 -35.40
CA GLN A 20 20.60 -7.54 -35.35
C GLN A 20 20.12 -7.98 -33.97
N VAL A 21 19.00 -7.39 -33.52
CA VAL A 21 18.33 -7.72 -32.27
C VAL A 21 17.02 -8.42 -32.61
N THR A 22 16.85 -9.66 -32.17
CA THR A 22 15.63 -10.46 -32.40
C THR A 22 15.00 -10.84 -31.07
N LEU A 23 13.66 -10.86 -31.00
CA LEU A 23 12.93 -11.29 -29.80
C LEU A 23 12.93 -12.82 -29.66
N THR A 24 13.27 -13.29 -28.47
CA THR A 24 13.15 -14.71 -28.10
C THR A 24 11.67 -15.12 -27.97
N PRO A 25 11.33 -16.42 -27.94
CA PRO A 25 9.97 -16.87 -27.65
C PRO A 25 9.44 -16.32 -26.33
N LEU A 26 10.30 -16.20 -25.31
CA LEU A 26 9.98 -15.56 -24.03
C LEU A 26 9.68 -14.07 -24.23
N GLY A 27 10.54 -13.34 -24.96
CA GLY A 27 10.35 -11.92 -25.26
C GLY A 27 9.07 -11.63 -26.04
N LYS A 28 8.68 -12.53 -26.97
CA LYS A 28 7.39 -12.44 -27.69
C LYS A 28 6.20 -12.59 -26.75
N LYS A 29 6.24 -13.55 -25.81
CA LYS A 29 5.19 -13.71 -24.79
C LYS A 29 5.11 -12.49 -23.88
N MET A 30 6.25 -11.94 -23.47
CA MET A 30 6.30 -10.73 -22.65
C MET A 30 5.69 -9.53 -23.36
N ALA A 31 5.87 -9.40 -24.68
CA ALA A 31 5.31 -8.32 -25.50
C ALA A 31 3.77 -8.35 -25.58
N SER A 32 3.13 -9.46 -25.22
CA SER A 32 1.66 -9.55 -25.16
C SER A 32 1.05 -8.93 -23.91
N PHE A 33 1.86 -8.58 -22.89
CA PHE A 33 1.37 -8.00 -21.64
C PHE A 33 1.52 -6.48 -21.64
N PRO A 34 0.49 -5.72 -21.22
CA PRO A 34 0.54 -4.26 -21.09
C PRO A 34 1.23 -3.84 -19.77
N LEU A 35 2.37 -4.45 -19.45
CA LEU A 35 3.09 -4.26 -18.19
C LEU A 35 4.59 -4.05 -18.45
N GLU A 36 5.33 -3.60 -17.44
CA GLU A 36 6.78 -3.60 -17.54
C GLU A 36 7.32 -5.02 -17.81
N PRO A 37 8.35 -5.17 -18.66
CA PRO A 37 8.92 -6.48 -19.02
C PRO A 37 9.32 -7.34 -17.82
N ARG A 38 9.73 -6.71 -16.71
CA ARG A 38 10.09 -7.41 -15.47
C ARG A 38 8.89 -8.15 -14.87
N TYR A 39 7.73 -7.50 -14.78
CA TYR A 39 6.51 -8.12 -14.26
C TYR A 39 5.96 -9.18 -15.21
N ALA A 40 5.99 -8.93 -16.52
CA ALA A 40 5.58 -9.92 -17.51
C ALA A 40 6.41 -11.22 -17.40
N LYS A 41 7.74 -11.10 -17.18
CA LYS A 41 8.61 -12.26 -16.97
C LYS A 41 8.28 -13.00 -15.67
N THR A 42 8.03 -12.29 -14.58
CA THR A 42 7.66 -12.91 -13.30
C THR A 42 6.34 -13.69 -13.43
N ILE A 43 5.34 -13.12 -14.09
CA ILE A 43 4.06 -13.81 -14.35
C ILE A 43 4.30 -15.07 -15.18
N LEU A 44 5.11 -14.99 -16.24
CA LEU A 44 5.40 -16.13 -17.12
C LEU A 44 6.16 -17.27 -16.44
N LEU A 45 6.98 -16.98 -15.41
CA LEU A 45 7.74 -17.99 -14.65
C LEU A 45 6.97 -18.53 -13.44
N SER A 46 5.97 -17.80 -12.93
CA SER A 46 5.20 -18.20 -11.75
C SER A 46 4.57 -19.61 -11.79
N PRO A 47 4.14 -20.16 -12.95
CA PRO A 47 3.56 -21.51 -12.98
C PRO A 47 4.57 -22.60 -12.61
N ASP A 48 5.85 -22.39 -12.91
CA ASP A 48 6.93 -23.33 -12.56
C ASP A 48 7.12 -23.44 -11.03
N PHE A 49 6.70 -22.41 -10.30
CA PHE A 49 6.77 -22.32 -8.83
C PHE A 49 5.42 -22.54 -8.14
N GLN A 50 4.34 -22.83 -8.90
CA GLN A 50 2.98 -23.03 -8.37
C GLN A 50 2.44 -21.84 -7.56
N CYS A 51 2.87 -20.61 -7.88
CA CYS A 51 2.48 -19.38 -7.17
C CYS A 51 1.89 -18.30 -8.10
N SER A 52 1.20 -18.72 -9.14
CA SER A 52 0.67 -17.79 -10.15
C SER A 52 -0.39 -16.84 -9.60
N GLU A 53 -1.23 -17.28 -8.66
CA GLU A 53 -2.29 -16.46 -8.09
C GLU A 53 -1.73 -15.34 -7.22
N GLU A 54 -0.75 -15.66 -6.38
CA GLU A 54 -0.06 -14.71 -5.50
C GLU A 54 0.75 -13.70 -6.32
N VAL A 55 1.46 -14.18 -7.35
CA VAL A 55 2.21 -13.29 -8.25
C VAL A 55 1.28 -12.33 -8.98
N LEU A 56 0.14 -12.80 -9.49
CA LEU A 56 -0.85 -11.91 -10.14
C LEU A 56 -1.41 -10.87 -9.17
N THR A 57 -1.67 -11.27 -7.92
CA THR A 57 -2.13 -10.38 -6.86
C THR A 57 -1.08 -9.30 -6.55
N ILE A 58 0.18 -9.70 -6.35
CA ILE A 58 1.29 -8.78 -6.08
C ILE A 58 1.49 -7.82 -7.25
N VAL A 59 1.53 -8.33 -8.49
CA VAL A 59 1.71 -7.48 -9.67
C VAL A 59 0.54 -6.50 -9.82
N SER A 60 -0.69 -6.92 -9.52
CA SER A 60 -1.86 -6.02 -9.54
C SER A 60 -1.73 -4.88 -8.54
N LEU A 61 -1.24 -5.16 -7.32
CA LEU A 61 -0.99 -4.13 -6.31
C LEU A 61 0.15 -3.17 -6.71
N LEU A 62 1.20 -3.69 -7.34
CA LEU A 62 2.36 -2.91 -7.76
C LEU A 62 2.11 -2.10 -9.04
N SER A 63 1.15 -2.50 -9.87
CA SER A 63 0.83 -1.83 -11.14
C SER A 63 -0.09 -0.63 -10.96
N VAL A 64 -0.68 -0.46 -9.78
CA VAL A 64 -1.52 0.69 -9.43
C VAL A 64 -0.67 1.69 -8.65
N ASP A 65 -0.71 2.96 -9.04
CA ASP A 65 -0.13 4.04 -8.24
C ASP A 65 -0.74 4.01 -6.84
N THR A 66 0.07 3.80 -5.82
CA THR A 66 -0.46 3.57 -4.47
C THR A 66 -1.09 4.86 -3.96
N VAL A 67 -2.43 4.95 -3.99
CA VAL A 67 -3.21 6.03 -3.37
C VAL A 67 -3.27 5.81 -1.85
N LEU A 68 -2.11 5.61 -1.22
CA LEU A 68 -2.04 5.64 0.24
C LEU A 68 -2.27 7.08 0.65
N TYR A 69 -3.54 7.41 0.89
CA TYR A 69 -3.88 8.58 1.65
C TYR A 69 -3.25 8.41 3.02
N ASN A 70 -2.11 9.06 3.22
CA ASN A 70 -1.54 9.26 4.54
C ASN A 70 -2.29 10.47 5.13
N PRO A 71 -3.32 10.27 5.96
CA PRO A 71 -3.97 11.38 6.62
C PRO A 71 -2.88 12.18 7.36
N PRO A 72 -2.95 13.52 7.36
CA PRO A 72 -2.05 14.30 8.18
C PRO A 72 -2.11 13.74 9.60
N CYS A 73 -0.96 13.35 10.14
CA CYS A 73 -0.83 12.94 11.53
C CYS A 73 -1.22 14.13 12.40
N THR A 74 -2.50 14.29 12.69
CA THR A 74 -2.90 14.88 13.96
C THR A 74 -2.24 13.97 14.99
N PRO A 75 -1.36 14.45 15.86
CA PRO A 75 -0.80 13.63 16.92
C PRO A 75 -1.95 13.27 17.88
N ARG A 76 -2.72 12.23 17.56
CA ARG A 76 -3.34 11.40 18.58
C ARG A 76 -2.18 10.65 19.17
N GLY A 77 -1.84 10.97 20.42
CA GLY A 77 -0.68 10.42 21.12
C GLY A 77 -0.59 8.91 20.95
N VAL A 78 0.25 8.47 20.02
CA VAL A 78 0.74 7.09 19.96
C VAL A 78 1.94 7.09 20.90
N SER A 79 1.70 6.72 22.15
CA SER A 79 2.78 6.46 23.09
C SER A 79 3.43 5.14 22.69
N TYR A 80 4.52 5.19 21.93
CA TYR A 80 5.49 4.10 21.97
C TYR A 80 6.03 4.12 23.40
N HIS A 81 5.65 3.15 24.21
CA HIS A 81 6.40 2.86 25.42
C HIS A 81 7.74 2.27 24.99
N THR A 82 8.68 3.14 24.60
CA THR A 82 10.09 2.85 24.79
C THR A 82 10.24 2.73 26.31
N GLN A 83 10.45 1.52 26.79
CA GLN A 83 10.74 1.29 28.20
C GLN A 83 12.17 1.77 28.45
N GLU A 84 12.31 3.09 28.61
CA GLU A 84 13.55 3.71 29.08
C GLU A 84 13.61 3.47 30.59
N VAL A 85 14.34 2.42 30.97
CA VAL A 85 14.55 2.01 32.35
C VAL A 85 15.45 2.99 33.10
N HIS A 86 15.05 4.24 33.33
CA HIS A 86 15.77 5.10 34.27
C HIS A 86 14.83 5.87 35.20
N HIS A 87 15.07 5.62 36.48
CA HIS A 87 14.36 6.08 37.65
C HIS A 87 14.26 7.62 37.80
N GLN A 88 13.13 8.02 38.39
CA GLN A 88 12.83 9.21 39.21
C GLN A 88 12.20 10.47 38.55
N GLN A 89 10.94 10.65 38.98
CA GLN A 89 10.16 11.86 39.27
C GLN A 89 9.72 12.84 38.16
N GLY A 90 8.39 12.98 38.03
CA GLY A 90 7.76 14.24 37.58
C GLY A 90 6.31 14.12 37.09
N ARG A 91 5.33 14.26 38.00
CA ARG A 91 3.86 14.47 37.84
C ARG A 91 3.22 14.13 36.46
N SER A 92 2.62 12.95 36.36
CA SER A 92 1.58 12.65 35.37
C SER A 92 0.21 12.81 36.01
N LEU A 93 -0.69 13.57 35.38
CA LEU A 93 -2.09 13.66 35.80
C LEU A 93 -2.74 12.27 35.62
N ASP A 94 -3.39 11.79 36.69
CA ASP A 94 -3.93 10.43 36.76
C ASP A 94 -5.13 10.28 35.81
N PRO A 95 -5.14 9.29 34.89
CA PRO A 95 -6.23 9.06 33.94
C PRO A 95 -7.58 8.76 34.63
N ALA A 96 -7.57 8.40 35.92
CA ALA A 96 -8.79 8.27 36.72
C ALA A 96 -9.54 9.61 36.89
N GLN A 97 -8.82 10.72 36.98
CA GLN A 97 -9.42 12.05 37.17
C GLN A 97 -10.16 12.52 35.91
N HIS A 98 -9.70 12.11 34.72
CA HIS A 98 -10.37 12.45 33.46
C HIS A 98 -11.69 11.68 33.29
N LEU A 99 -11.76 10.43 33.75
CA LEU A 99 -12.97 9.63 33.69
C LEU A 99 -14.07 10.17 34.62
N GLN A 100 -13.70 10.70 35.80
CA GLN A 100 -14.65 11.35 36.70
C GLN A 100 -15.24 12.63 36.11
N ASN A 101 -14.45 13.41 35.36
CA ASN A 101 -14.95 14.61 34.66
C ASN A 101 -15.90 14.26 33.49
N LEU A 102 -15.68 13.14 32.79
CA LEU A 102 -16.58 12.68 31.71
C LEU A 102 -17.95 12.26 32.25
N GLN A 103 -17.99 11.59 33.40
CA GLN A 103 -19.24 11.12 34.00
C GLN A 103 -20.12 12.26 34.57
N GLU A 104 -19.50 13.40 34.95
CA GLU A 104 -20.22 14.62 35.32
C GLU A 104 -20.75 15.39 34.09
N SER A 105 -20.10 15.26 32.93
CA SER A 105 -20.51 15.91 31.67
C SER A 105 -21.77 15.28 31.07
N GLU A 106 -21.98 13.97 31.22
CA GLU A 106 -23.16 13.27 30.71
C GLU A 106 -24.45 13.57 31.50
N ARG A 107 -24.35 14.15 32.70
CA ARG A 107 -25.51 14.55 33.52
C ARG A 107 -26.15 15.88 33.08
N GLN A 108 -25.48 16.67 32.25
CA GLN A 108 -25.95 18.01 31.85
C GLN A 108 -26.32 18.15 30.36
N GLN A 109 -26.13 17.12 29.53
CA GLN A 109 -26.53 17.15 28.13
C GLN A 109 -27.37 15.92 27.77
N GLY A 110 -28.64 15.94 28.20
CA GLY A 110 -29.65 15.05 27.66
C GLY A 110 -30.14 15.56 26.30
N VAL A 111 -29.47 15.21 25.20
CA VAL A 111 -30.00 15.46 23.83
C VAL A 111 -29.58 14.33 22.86
N VAL A 112 -30.52 13.40 22.70
CA VAL A 112 -30.88 12.47 21.60
C VAL A 112 -29.81 11.80 20.71
N SER A 113 -29.85 10.46 20.74
CA SER A 113 -29.43 9.57 19.66
C SER A 113 -30.30 9.75 18.41
N GLY A 114 -29.66 9.83 17.25
CA GLY A 114 -30.28 9.66 15.94
C GLY A 114 -30.18 10.91 15.07
N GLU A 115 -29.89 10.70 13.78
CA GLU A 115 -29.81 11.70 12.70
C GLU A 115 -28.46 12.45 12.53
N LEU A 116 -27.47 11.76 11.95
CA LEU A 116 -26.68 12.35 10.84
C LEU A 116 -25.91 11.26 10.06
N CYS A 117 -26.62 10.42 9.31
CA CYS A 117 -25.99 9.57 8.29
C CYS A 117 -26.94 9.36 7.09
N GLN A 118 -27.52 10.45 6.58
CA GLN A 118 -28.08 10.49 5.23
C GLN A 118 -27.98 11.91 4.70
N GLN A 119 -26.81 12.29 4.19
CA GLN A 119 -26.74 13.39 3.21
C GLN A 119 -25.45 13.30 2.39
N GLN A 120 -25.27 12.24 1.59
CA GLN A 120 -24.34 12.30 0.46
C GLN A 120 -24.65 11.26 -0.62
N GLU A 121 -25.83 11.30 -1.23
CA GLU A 121 -26.12 10.53 -2.46
C GLU A 121 -26.90 11.32 -3.54
N HIS A 122 -26.76 12.65 -3.64
CA HIS A 122 -27.33 13.39 -4.77
C HIS A 122 -26.43 14.56 -5.19
N GLU A 123 -25.48 14.30 -6.09
CA GLU A 123 -25.05 15.23 -7.15
C GLU A 123 -24.05 14.55 -8.11
N HIS A 124 -24.54 13.63 -8.94
CA HIS A 124 -24.12 13.42 -10.34
C HIS A 124 -25.07 12.41 -11.00
N GLY A 125 -26.04 12.93 -11.74
CA GLY A 125 -27.07 12.19 -12.48
C GLY A 125 -28.14 13.13 -12.99
#